data_AF-A0A7R9FQD7-F1
#
_entry.id   AF-A0A7R9FQD7-F1
#
_cell.length_a   1.000
_cell.length_b   1.000
_cell.length_c   1.000
_cell.angle_alpha   90.00
_cell.angle_beta   90.00
_cell.angle_gamma   90.00
#
_symmetry.space_group_name_H-M   'P 1'
#
loop_
_entity.id
_entity.type
_entity.pdbx_description
1 polymer ?
#
loop_
_entity_poly.entity_id
_entity_poly.type
_entity_poly.pdbx_seq_one_letter_code
_entity_poly.pdbx_strand_id
1 'polypeptide(L)'
;MSTGTTVSIHQLSPRLENQWSYIQGYMQAWLESMGNHWNMLQLHMNQMIISTRFHASAVLAAFKENAVHLQGSLQHIQPEELYKRLIYLTTTEVTKANLCIGFGGFSFGLLLGVVIGRSYKNTLKPKAAVQAVGISSFSGVDGVSICEIEMPDIPKGDEVLIQVRAASIDPVDLMISSGYGRNWIRKSFPIILGRECSGIVVDVGKSVTALEVGDEVWAYAPIWRVGLLAEYVVLPEAYVAKKPELWSHMEAACFPYSVISVWDTLVSQANLQIDGCQGAKILVHPGDTVWGLLAIQLIKLWGGNVTATCASPHVQVLKLLLVDEIISPTDNVLHLRTSRHFNVILLTEDLPNAWRNKVGDLGSRLIALHPPHSPQPPSPLFPWSRQPSLSKMQLEKNKRILEKVANIVDEGHLRPLLHQSFSLMDAELAFQQSLARPQIGKIAIQFTHRPLSPFFTGAWR
;
A
#
# COMPACT_ATOMS: atom_id res chain seq x y z
N MET A 1 -36.44 46.91 -21.82
CA MET A 1 -35.20 47.69 -21.94
C MET A 1 -34.34 47.43 -20.71
N SER A 2 -33.24 46.69 -20.84
CA SER A 2 -31.94 46.95 -20.19
C SER A 2 -30.99 45.85 -20.64
N THR A 3 -30.20 46.19 -21.64
CA THR A 3 -29.23 45.37 -22.35
C THR A 3 -28.00 45.10 -21.50
N GLY A 4 -27.55 43.84 -21.51
CA GLY A 4 -26.28 43.43 -20.92
C GLY A 4 -25.07 43.95 -21.70
N THR A 5 -23.97 44.13 -20.98
CA THR A 5 -22.64 44.39 -21.54
C THR A 5 -21.68 43.33 -21.00
N THR A 6 -21.50 42.30 -21.81
CA THR A 6 -20.32 41.42 -21.82
C THR A 6 -19.08 42.25 -22.13
N VAL A 7 -18.13 42.31 -21.21
CA VAL A 7 -16.80 42.87 -21.46
C VAL A 7 -15.98 41.85 -22.25
N SER A 8 -15.74 42.19 -23.52
CA SER A 8 -14.89 41.45 -24.44
C SER A 8 -13.42 41.52 -24.00
N ILE A 9 -12.73 40.38 -24.03
CA ILE A 9 -11.31 40.19 -23.67
C ILE A 9 -10.34 40.84 -24.70
N HIS A 10 -10.84 41.62 -25.67
CA HIS A 10 -10.04 42.20 -26.75
C HIS A 10 -9.42 43.60 -26.48
N GLN A 11 -9.21 43.99 -25.23
CA GLN A 11 -8.43 45.20 -24.90
C GLN A 11 -7.29 44.88 -23.92
N LEU A 12 -6.47 43.88 -24.24
CA LEU A 12 -5.12 43.77 -23.66
C LEU A 12 -4.27 44.90 -24.27
N SER A 13 -3.78 45.79 -23.40
CA SER A 13 -2.97 46.93 -23.85
C SER A 13 -1.72 46.48 -24.63
N PRO A 14 -1.24 47.24 -25.64
CA PRO A 14 -0.01 46.93 -26.37
C PRO A 14 1.24 46.71 -25.48
N ARG A 15 1.21 47.21 -24.25
CA ARG A 15 2.23 46.96 -23.23
C ARG A 15 2.27 45.51 -22.75
N LEU A 16 1.13 44.84 -22.63
CA LEU A 16 1.04 43.45 -22.16
C LEU A 16 1.48 42.46 -23.24
N GLU A 17 1.16 42.70 -24.52
CA GLU A 17 1.68 41.90 -25.64
C GLU A 17 3.20 42.03 -25.78
N ASN A 18 3.74 43.25 -25.65
CA ASN A 18 5.19 43.45 -25.66
C ASN A 18 5.90 42.78 -24.47
N GLN A 19 5.29 42.80 -23.28
CA GLN A 19 5.83 42.08 -22.12
C GLN A 19 5.76 40.56 -22.31
N TRP A 20 4.69 40.04 -22.91
CA TRP A 20 4.57 38.61 -23.21
C TRP A 20 5.59 38.14 -24.24
N SER A 21 5.78 38.90 -25.33
CA SER A 21 6.79 38.62 -26.34
C SER A 21 8.21 38.63 -25.75
N TYR A 22 8.49 39.58 -24.84
CA TYR A 22 9.76 39.63 -24.12
C TYR A 22 9.99 38.41 -23.22
N ILE A 23 8.96 37.98 -22.46
CA ILE A 23 9.02 36.79 -21.60
C ILE A 23 9.20 35.51 -22.43
N GLN A 24 8.51 35.40 -23.57
CA GLN A 24 8.65 34.27 -24.48
C GLN A 24 10.08 34.19 -25.05
N GLY A 25 10.65 35.31 -25.49
CA GLY A 25 12.03 35.36 -25.95
C GLY A 25 13.03 34.96 -24.86
N TYR A 26 12.80 35.39 -23.62
CA TYR A 26 13.64 35.02 -22.47
C TYR A 26 13.53 33.52 -22.13
N MET A 27 12.32 32.96 -22.12
CA MET A 27 12.10 31.53 -21.89
C MET A 27 12.74 30.69 -22.99
N GLN A 28 12.67 31.12 -24.24
CA GLN A 28 13.22 30.40 -25.38
C GLN A 28 14.76 30.40 -25.34
N ALA A 29 15.38 31.55 -25.06
CA ALA A 29 16.83 31.65 -24.84
C ALA A 29 17.30 30.83 -23.62
N TRP A 30 16.49 30.78 -22.55
CA TRP A 30 16.78 29.97 -21.37
C TRP A 30 16.70 28.46 -21.68
N LEU A 31 15.71 28.02 -22.45
CA LEU A 31 15.57 26.62 -22.89
C LEU A 31 16.72 26.19 -23.81
N GLU A 32 17.15 27.05 -24.74
CA GLU A 32 18.32 26.79 -25.58
C GLU A 32 19.60 26.69 -24.75
N SER A 33 19.79 27.57 -23.77
CA SER A 33 20.92 27.53 -22.84
C SER A 33 20.95 26.23 -22.03
N MET A 34 19.80 25.80 -21.51
CA MET A 34 19.65 24.52 -20.79
C MET A 34 19.95 23.31 -21.69
N GLY A 35 19.48 23.32 -22.94
CA GLY A 35 19.77 22.27 -23.92
C GLY A 35 21.26 22.16 -24.24
N ASN A 36 21.94 23.30 -24.41
CA ASN A 36 23.39 23.35 -24.62
C ASN A 36 24.17 22.85 -23.40
N HIS A 37 23.73 23.19 -22.18
CA HIS A 37 24.34 22.72 -20.94
C HIS A 37 24.17 21.20 -20.77
N TRP A 38 22.99 20.66 -21.11
CA TRP A 38 22.71 19.23 -21.09
C TRP A 38 23.60 18.45 -22.07
N ASN A 39 23.75 18.96 -23.30
CA ASN A 39 24.62 18.36 -24.30
C ASN A 39 26.09 18.37 -23.86
N MET A 40 26.56 19.46 -23.24
CA MET A 40 27.91 19.56 -22.68
C MET A 40 28.15 18.55 -21.55
N LEU A 41 27.18 18.35 -20.65
CA LEU A 41 27.24 17.34 -19.59
C LEU A 41 27.29 15.91 -20.16
N GLN A 42 26.48 15.61 -21.16
CA GLN A 42 26.50 14.32 -21.85
C GLN A 42 27.85 14.05 -22.53
N LEU A 43 28.43 15.04 -23.20
CA LEU A 43 29.77 14.97 -23.78
C LEU A 43 30.85 14.71 -22.72
N HIS A 44 30.80 15.41 -21.58
CA HIS A 44 31.74 15.18 -20.47
C HIS A 44 31.60 13.79 -19.86
N MET A 45 30.38 13.31 -19.64
CA MET A 45 30.14 11.95 -19.11
C MET A 45 30.64 10.88 -20.09
N ASN A 46 30.39 11.05 -21.38
CA ASN A 46 30.88 10.13 -22.41
C ASN A 46 32.41 10.12 -22.49
N GLN A 47 33.08 11.28 -22.37
CA GLN A 47 34.53 11.34 -22.31
C GLN A 47 35.10 10.67 -21.05
N MET A 48 34.45 10.85 -19.89
CA MET A 48 34.85 10.12 -18.67
C MET A 48 34.72 8.60 -18.82
N ILE A 49 33.63 8.12 -19.43
CA ILE A 49 33.43 6.68 -19.68
C ILE A 49 34.50 6.12 -20.63
N ILE A 50 34.81 6.84 -21.71
CA ILE A 50 35.85 6.46 -22.67
C ILE A 50 37.22 6.44 -21.98
N SER A 51 37.55 7.49 -21.21
CA SER A 51 38.81 7.57 -20.46
C SER A 51 38.93 6.42 -19.45
N THR A 52 37.87 6.12 -18.70
CA THR A 52 37.87 5.04 -17.70
C THR A 52 38.06 3.67 -18.36
N ARG A 53 37.41 3.42 -19.50
CA ARG A 53 37.58 2.18 -20.28
C ARG A 53 39.00 2.06 -20.83
N PHE A 54 39.57 3.15 -21.33
CA PHE A 54 40.95 3.17 -21.82
C PHE A 54 41.95 2.83 -20.71
N HIS A 55 41.85 3.48 -19.55
CA HIS A 55 42.71 3.19 -18.39
C HIS A 55 42.55 1.75 -17.88
N ALA A 56 41.31 1.24 -17.79
CA ALA A 56 41.06 -0.14 -17.38
C ALA A 56 41.68 -1.13 -18.37
N SER A 57 41.58 -0.88 -19.68
CA SER A 57 42.17 -1.74 -20.71
C SER A 57 43.70 -1.71 -20.71
N ALA A 58 44.31 -0.54 -20.48
CA ALA A 58 45.76 -0.38 -20.36
C ALA A 58 46.32 -1.10 -19.12
N VAL A 59 45.63 -1.01 -17.98
CA VAL A 59 45.98 -1.75 -16.76
C VAL A 59 45.88 -3.25 -17.00
N LEU A 60 44.82 -3.72 -17.66
CA LEU A 60 44.64 -5.15 -17.96
C LEU A 60 45.72 -5.67 -18.91
N ALA A 61 46.10 -4.89 -19.92
CA ALA A 61 47.16 -5.23 -20.87
C ALA A 61 48.53 -5.30 -20.17
N ALA A 62 48.86 -4.30 -19.34
CA ALA A 62 50.09 -4.29 -18.54
C ALA A 62 50.15 -5.46 -17.55
N PHE A 63 49.01 -5.84 -16.96
CA PHE A 63 48.94 -7.01 -16.08
C PHE A 63 49.19 -8.31 -16.85
N LYS A 64 48.65 -8.42 -18.07
CA LYS A 64 48.78 -9.61 -18.92
C LYS A 64 50.21 -9.77 -19.46
N GLU A 65 50.84 -8.66 -19.86
CA GLU A 65 52.22 -8.62 -20.33
C GLU A 65 53.20 -8.95 -19.19
N ASN A 66 52.97 -8.39 -17.99
CA ASN A 66 53.74 -8.72 -16.80
C ASN A 66 53.52 -10.17 -16.32
N ALA A 67 52.31 -10.72 -16.45
CA ALA A 67 52.03 -12.11 -16.08
C ALA A 67 52.79 -13.11 -16.97
N VAL A 68 52.90 -12.83 -18.28
CA VAL A 68 53.69 -13.66 -19.23
C VAL A 68 55.19 -13.54 -18.94
N HIS A 69 55.68 -12.33 -18.62
CA HIS A 69 57.07 -12.11 -18.21
C HIS A 69 57.41 -12.80 -16.87
N LEU A 70 56.49 -12.78 -15.90
CA LEU A 70 56.62 -13.48 -14.62
C LEU A 70 56.64 -15.00 -14.83
N GLN A 71 55.77 -15.54 -15.69
CA GLN A 71 55.69 -16.97 -15.98
C GLN A 71 56.97 -17.51 -16.65
N GLY A 72 57.59 -16.75 -17.55
CA GLY A 72 58.89 -17.10 -18.15
C GLY A 72 60.08 -16.92 -17.20
N SER A 73 60.04 -15.90 -16.34
CA SER A 73 61.10 -15.66 -15.35
C SER A 73 61.10 -16.71 -14.23
N LEU A 74 59.93 -17.19 -13.81
CA LEU A 74 59.72 -18.19 -12.76
C LEU A 74 60.38 -19.56 -13.04
N GLN A 75 60.68 -19.90 -14.31
CA GLN A 75 61.34 -21.16 -14.66
C GLN A 75 62.86 -21.17 -14.40
N HIS A 76 63.47 -20.02 -14.12
CA HIS A 76 64.92 -19.88 -13.84
C HIS A 76 65.24 -19.28 -12.47
N ILE A 77 64.24 -19.12 -11.59
CA ILE A 77 64.47 -18.52 -10.27
C ILE A 77 65.11 -19.56 -9.34
N GLN A 78 66.40 -19.39 -9.07
CA GLN A 78 67.07 -20.06 -7.97
C GLN A 78 66.58 -19.44 -6.64
N PRO A 79 65.97 -20.23 -5.73
CA PRO A 79 65.34 -19.73 -4.50
C PRO A 79 66.30 -18.92 -3.61
N GLU A 80 67.58 -19.26 -3.58
CA GLU A 80 68.59 -18.53 -2.79
C GLU A 80 68.80 -17.09 -3.28
N GLU A 81 68.74 -16.86 -4.59
CA GLU A 81 69.00 -15.54 -5.17
C GLU A 81 67.77 -14.63 -5.08
N LEU A 82 66.57 -15.21 -5.12
CA LEU A 82 65.34 -14.52 -4.78
C LEU A 82 65.33 -14.10 -3.30
N TYR A 83 65.79 -14.98 -2.40
CA TYR A 83 65.87 -14.71 -0.98
C TYR A 83 66.88 -13.59 -0.65
N LYS A 84 68.06 -13.59 -1.29
CA LYS A 84 69.04 -12.50 -1.16
C LYS A 84 68.51 -11.15 -1.68
N ARG A 85 67.77 -11.15 -2.80
CA ARG A 85 67.17 -9.92 -3.35
C ARG A 85 66.01 -9.40 -2.51
N LEU A 86 65.20 -10.28 -1.91
CA LEU A 86 64.17 -9.90 -0.94
C LEU A 86 64.77 -9.30 0.34
N ILE A 87 65.87 -9.88 0.84
CA ILE A 87 66.62 -9.30 1.97
C ILE A 87 67.15 -7.91 1.59
N TYR A 88 67.77 -7.76 0.41
CA TYR A 88 68.28 -6.47 -0.07
C TYR A 88 67.18 -5.39 -0.16
N LEU A 89 65.99 -5.76 -0.68
CA LEU A 89 64.80 -4.90 -0.71
C LEU A 89 64.34 -4.45 0.69
N THR A 90 64.56 -5.27 1.73
CA THR A 90 64.21 -4.91 3.11
C THR A 90 65.34 -4.17 3.86
N THR A 91 66.59 -4.23 3.39
CA THR A 91 67.75 -3.76 4.17
C THR A 91 68.34 -2.41 3.74
N THR A 92 68.09 -1.89 2.53
CA THR A 92 68.84 -0.69 2.08
C THR A 92 68.05 0.56 1.73
N GLU A 93 66.77 0.55 1.34
CA GLU A 93 66.05 1.82 1.03
C GLU A 93 64.57 1.89 1.44
N VAL A 94 64.12 1.01 2.35
CA VAL A 94 62.77 1.11 2.90
C VAL A 94 62.86 1.72 4.30
N THR A 95 62.79 3.05 4.38
CA THR A 95 62.60 3.72 5.67
C THR A 95 61.35 3.18 6.35
N LYS A 96 61.34 3.11 7.69
CA LYS A 96 60.18 2.62 8.48
C LYS A 96 58.86 3.27 8.03
N ALA A 97 58.90 4.51 7.54
CA ALA A 97 57.77 5.22 6.95
C ALA A 97 57.17 4.51 5.72
N ASN A 98 58.00 4.02 4.79
CA ASN A 98 57.54 3.32 3.58
C ASN A 98 56.92 1.96 3.91
N LEU A 99 57.46 1.23 4.90
CA LEU A 99 56.85 0.01 5.44
C LEU A 99 55.50 0.31 6.10
N CYS A 100 55.43 1.35 6.94
CA CYS A 100 54.17 1.75 7.59
C CYS A 100 53.10 2.17 6.58
N ILE A 101 53.45 2.90 5.51
CA ILE A 101 52.52 3.29 4.45
C ILE A 101 52.04 2.04 3.68
N GLY A 102 52.95 1.11 3.37
CA GLY A 102 52.60 -0.16 2.71
C GLY A 102 51.67 -1.04 3.54
N PHE A 103 51.99 -1.25 4.83
CA PHE A 103 51.14 -2.01 5.74
C PHE A 103 49.81 -1.31 6.02
N GLY A 104 49.80 0.02 6.13
CA GLY A 104 48.59 0.83 6.28
C GLY A 104 47.68 0.72 5.06
N GLY A 105 48.22 0.85 3.85
CA GLY A 105 47.50 0.71 2.60
C GLY A 105 46.94 -0.70 2.39
N PHE A 106 47.72 -1.74 2.70
CA PHE A 106 47.28 -3.13 2.60
C PHE A 106 46.15 -3.44 3.60
N SER A 107 46.30 -3.00 4.86
CA SER A 107 45.28 -3.20 5.89
C SER A 107 43.99 -2.46 5.55
N PHE A 108 44.09 -1.23 5.05
CA PHE A 108 42.94 -0.45 4.61
C PHE A 108 42.25 -1.06 3.39
N GLY A 109 43.02 -1.49 2.39
CA GLY A 109 42.50 -2.17 1.20
C GLY A 109 41.82 -3.50 1.53
N LEU A 110 42.39 -4.30 2.45
CA LEU A 110 41.78 -5.53 2.94
C LEU A 110 40.48 -5.25 3.71
N LEU A 111 40.48 -4.26 4.61
CA LEU A 111 39.29 -3.88 5.37
C LEU A 111 38.17 -3.39 4.44
N LEU A 112 38.51 -2.51 3.50
CA LEU A 112 37.57 -2.00 2.49
C LEU A 112 37.06 -3.14 1.60
N GLY A 113 37.93 -4.05 1.17
CA GLY A 113 37.56 -5.25 0.41
C GLY A 113 36.64 -6.20 1.20
N VAL A 114 36.85 -6.37 2.50
CA VAL A 114 35.97 -7.16 3.38
C VAL A 114 34.63 -6.46 3.59
N VAL A 115 34.60 -5.13 3.76
CA VAL A 115 33.36 -4.36 3.89
C VAL A 115 32.55 -4.40 2.60
N ILE A 116 33.19 -4.14 1.45
CA ILE A 116 32.57 -4.24 0.14
C ILE A 116 32.11 -5.68 -0.11
N GLY A 117 32.96 -6.68 0.15
CA GLY A 117 32.64 -8.09 -0.03
C GLY A 117 31.50 -8.59 0.85
N ARG A 118 31.40 -8.13 2.11
CA ARG A 118 30.26 -8.41 2.99
C ARG A 118 28.99 -7.72 2.52
N SER A 119 29.09 -6.46 2.09
CA SER A 119 27.97 -5.73 1.50
C SER A 119 27.45 -6.45 0.25
N TYR A 120 28.34 -6.81 -0.68
CA TYR A 120 28.02 -7.51 -1.92
C TYR A 120 27.46 -8.92 -1.70
N LYS A 121 28.01 -9.69 -0.74
CA LYS A 121 27.52 -11.03 -0.40
C LYS A 121 26.11 -11.00 0.20
N ASN A 122 25.76 -9.94 0.94
CA ASN A 122 24.40 -9.74 1.44
C ASN A 122 23.42 -9.35 0.32
N THR A 123 23.89 -8.64 -0.71
CA THR A 123 23.07 -8.29 -1.89
C THR A 123 22.84 -9.46 -2.84
N LEU A 124 23.76 -10.43 -2.88
CA LEU A 124 23.73 -11.55 -3.84
C LEU A 124 22.99 -12.81 -3.35
N LYS A 125 22.48 -12.85 -2.12
CA LYS A 125 21.54 -13.91 -1.75
C LYS A 125 20.22 -13.60 -2.46
N PRO A 126 19.77 -14.39 -3.44
CA PRO A 126 18.45 -14.18 -4.03
C PRO A 126 17.44 -14.30 -2.88
N LYS A 127 16.70 -13.24 -2.57
CA LYS A 127 15.59 -13.34 -1.63
C LYS A 127 14.59 -14.34 -2.20
N ALA A 128 13.96 -15.12 -1.33
CA ALA A 128 12.89 -16.01 -1.76
C ALA A 128 11.83 -15.19 -2.48
N ALA A 129 11.38 -15.65 -3.64
CA ALA A 129 10.23 -15.07 -4.31
C ALA A 129 8.96 -15.61 -3.66
N VAL A 130 8.01 -14.72 -3.40
CA VAL A 130 6.67 -15.05 -2.90
C VAL A 130 5.63 -14.49 -3.85
N GLN A 131 4.46 -15.11 -3.89
CA GLN A 131 3.39 -14.69 -4.76
C GLN A 131 2.57 -13.56 -4.16
N ALA A 132 2.12 -12.67 -5.03
CA ALA A 132 1.21 -11.59 -4.70
C ALA A 132 0.26 -11.30 -5.86
N VAL A 133 -0.85 -10.61 -5.57
CA VAL A 133 -1.80 -10.13 -6.56
C VAL A 133 -1.62 -8.62 -6.69
N GLY A 134 -1.32 -8.17 -7.89
CA GLY A 134 -1.04 -6.77 -8.14
C GLY A 134 -1.35 -6.35 -9.57
N ILE A 135 -1.03 -5.10 -9.86
CA ILE A 135 -1.14 -4.52 -11.19
C ILE A 135 0.24 -4.08 -11.70
N SER A 136 0.45 -4.18 -13.01
CA SER A 136 1.65 -3.66 -13.70
C SER A 136 1.36 -2.36 -14.48
N SER A 137 0.08 -2.01 -14.63
CA SER A 137 -0.41 -0.76 -15.19
C SER A 137 -1.79 -0.43 -14.63
N PHE A 138 -2.21 0.84 -14.74
CA PHE A 138 -3.55 1.26 -14.32
C PHE A 138 -4.60 0.95 -15.39
N SER A 139 -4.81 -0.33 -15.67
CA SER A 139 -5.72 -0.83 -16.70
C SER A 139 -7.04 -1.37 -16.13
N GLY A 140 -7.37 -1.02 -14.88
CA GLY A 140 -8.51 -1.59 -14.17
C GLY A 140 -8.27 -3.05 -13.81
N VAL A 141 -9.35 -3.81 -13.67
CA VAL A 141 -9.31 -5.25 -13.34
C VAL A 141 -8.56 -6.09 -14.37
N ASP A 142 -8.50 -5.64 -15.63
CA ASP A 142 -7.78 -6.33 -16.71
C ASP A 142 -6.26 -6.24 -16.54
N GLY A 143 -5.78 -5.29 -15.72
CA GLY A 143 -4.37 -5.18 -15.35
C GLY A 143 -3.97 -6.01 -14.13
N VAL A 144 -4.92 -6.68 -13.47
CA VAL A 144 -4.67 -7.50 -12.29
C VAL A 144 -4.05 -8.83 -12.72
N SER A 145 -2.98 -9.23 -12.04
CA SER A 145 -2.31 -10.50 -12.28
C SER A 145 -1.61 -11.00 -11.02
N ILE A 146 -1.34 -12.31 -10.99
CA ILE A 146 -0.43 -12.90 -10.01
C ILE A 146 0.99 -12.57 -10.42
N CYS A 147 1.78 -12.05 -9.48
CA CYS A 147 3.18 -11.68 -9.69
C CYS A 147 4.07 -12.27 -8.58
N GLU A 148 5.36 -12.40 -8.88
CA GLU A 148 6.37 -12.74 -7.88
C GLU A 148 6.99 -11.45 -7.34
N ILE A 149 7.05 -11.35 -6.01
CA ILE A 149 7.73 -10.28 -5.30
C ILE A 149 8.79 -10.87 -4.39
N GLU A 150 9.76 -10.04 -3.99
CA GLU A 150 10.70 -10.44 -2.95
C GLU A 150 9.98 -10.70 -1.63
N MET A 151 10.35 -11.78 -0.94
CA MET A 151 9.99 -12.01 0.45
C MET A 151 10.29 -10.75 1.27
N PRO A 152 9.34 -10.28 2.10
CA PRO A 152 9.60 -9.15 2.99
C PRO A 152 10.84 -9.38 3.86
N ASP A 153 11.54 -8.30 4.18
CA ASP A 153 12.67 -8.34 5.10
C ASP A 153 12.23 -8.72 6.52
N ILE A 154 13.19 -9.13 7.35
CA ILE A 154 12.98 -9.40 8.77
C ILE A 154 12.32 -8.18 9.42
N PRO A 155 11.21 -8.35 10.16
CA PRO A 155 10.50 -7.24 10.77
C PRO A 155 11.40 -6.47 11.74
N LYS A 156 11.35 -5.13 11.67
CA LYS A 156 12.16 -4.24 12.52
C LYS A 156 11.28 -3.47 13.49
N GLY A 157 11.83 -3.12 14.65
CA GLY A 157 11.13 -2.28 15.61
C GLY A 157 9.78 -2.87 16.02
N ASP A 158 8.69 -2.17 15.70
CA ASP A 158 7.30 -2.55 15.98
C ASP A 158 6.63 -3.32 14.85
N GLU A 159 7.37 -3.82 13.87
CA GLU A 159 6.81 -4.58 12.74
C GLU A 159 6.53 -6.05 13.07
N VAL A 160 5.54 -6.62 12.39
CA VAL A 160 5.15 -8.02 12.48
C VAL A 160 5.13 -8.59 11.07
N LEU A 161 5.72 -9.77 10.89
CA LEU A 161 5.65 -10.54 9.66
C LEU A 161 4.50 -11.54 9.77
N ILE A 162 3.54 -11.43 8.85
CA ILE A 162 2.34 -12.26 8.82
C ILE A 162 2.41 -13.15 7.58
N GLN A 163 2.23 -14.45 7.79
CA GLN A 163 1.92 -15.40 6.74
C GLN A 163 0.41 -15.31 6.47
N VAL A 164 0.04 -14.77 5.32
CA VAL A 164 -1.36 -14.54 4.96
C VAL A 164 -2.03 -15.88 4.64
N ARG A 165 -3.21 -16.09 5.24
CA ARG A 165 -4.08 -17.24 4.97
C ARG A 165 -5.23 -16.86 4.06
N ALA A 166 -5.73 -15.63 4.19
CA ALA A 166 -6.77 -15.08 3.35
C ALA A 166 -6.65 -13.55 3.27
N ALA A 167 -7.05 -12.97 2.15
CA ALA A 167 -7.20 -11.52 2.00
C ALA A 167 -8.40 -11.19 1.12
N SER A 168 -9.11 -10.12 1.44
CA SER A 168 -10.33 -9.74 0.70
C SER A 168 -10.05 -8.67 -0.36
N ILE A 169 -10.98 -8.57 -1.31
CA ILE A 169 -10.99 -7.52 -2.33
C ILE A 169 -11.96 -6.42 -1.87
N ASP A 170 -11.46 -5.20 -1.72
CA ASP A 170 -12.26 -4.02 -1.41
C ASP A 170 -12.60 -3.21 -2.67
N PRO A 171 -13.70 -2.43 -2.67
CA PRO A 171 -13.99 -1.49 -3.77
C PRO A 171 -12.82 -0.54 -4.07
N VAL A 172 -12.04 -0.16 -3.06
CA VAL A 172 -10.85 0.68 -3.25
C VAL A 172 -9.75 -0.01 -4.04
N ASP A 173 -9.63 -1.33 -3.99
CA ASP A 173 -8.66 -2.07 -4.80
C ASP A 173 -8.99 -1.99 -6.30
N LEU A 174 -10.29 -2.06 -6.64
CA LEU A 174 -10.79 -1.85 -8.00
C LEU A 174 -10.50 -0.43 -8.49
N MET A 175 -10.72 0.57 -7.63
CA MET A 175 -10.38 1.94 -7.96
C MET A 175 -8.86 2.14 -8.12
N ILE A 176 -8.03 1.55 -7.26
CA ILE A 176 -6.56 1.60 -7.34
C ILE A 176 -6.09 0.98 -8.65
N SER A 177 -6.65 -0.16 -9.05
CA SER A 177 -6.38 -0.79 -10.34
C SER A 177 -6.66 0.12 -11.54
N SER A 178 -7.59 1.07 -11.36
CA SER A 178 -7.97 2.08 -12.36
C SER A 178 -7.26 3.43 -12.20
N GLY A 179 -6.25 3.53 -11.32
CA GLY A 179 -5.45 4.75 -11.13
C GLY A 179 -5.89 5.66 -9.99
N TYR A 180 -6.86 5.24 -9.16
CA TYR A 180 -7.22 5.97 -7.95
C TYR A 180 -6.02 6.03 -7.00
N GLY A 181 -5.72 7.23 -6.52
CA GLY A 181 -4.59 7.45 -5.63
C GLY A 181 -3.21 7.34 -6.28
N ARG A 182 -3.09 7.33 -7.62
CA ARG A 182 -1.79 7.27 -8.33
C ARG A 182 -0.74 8.31 -7.90
N ASN A 183 -1.19 9.43 -7.33
CA ASN A 183 -0.31 10.49 -6.81
C ASN A 183 0.20 10.23 -5.38
N TRP A 184 -0.43 9.30 -4.66
CA TRP A 184 -0.16 8.97 -3.24
C TRP A 184 0.33 7.54 -3.04
N ILE A 185 0.09 6.65 -4.01
CA ILE A 185 0.55 5.26 -4.01
C ILE A 185 1.98 5.21 -4.56
N ARG A 186 2.76 4.24 -4.06
CA ARG A 186 4.15 4.01 -4.45
C ARG A 186 4.29 3.93 -5.98
N LYS A 187 5.24 4.70 -6.54
CA LYS A 187 5.42 4.90 -8.00
C LYS A 187 6.15 3.77 -8.74
N SER A 188 6.28 2.58 -8.15
CA SER A 188 6.98 1.45 -8.77
C SER A 188 6.06 0.26 -8.90
N PHE A 189 5.83 -0.20 -10.13
CA PHE A 189 5.15 -1.46 -10.40
C PHE A 189 6.02 -2.67 -10.01
N PRO A 190 5.41 -3.82 -9.67
CA PRO A 190 3.98 -4.03 -9.51
C PRO A 190 3.42 -3.30 -8.27
N ILE A 191 2.19 -2.79 -8.37
CA ILE A 191 1.45 -2.29 -7.21
C ILE A 191 0.63 -3.44 -6.67
N ILE A 192 0.97 -3.92 -5.48
CA ILE A 192 0.23 -5.01 -4.81
C ILE A 192 -1.09 -4.46 -4.26
N LEU A 193 -2.18 -5.18 -4.49
CA LEU A 193 -3.53 -4.80 -4.08
C LEU A 193 -3.92 -5.39 -2.71
N GLY A 194 -5.14 -5.10 -2.24
CA GLY A 194 -5.74 -5.67 -1.03
C GLY A 194 -5.49 -4.79 0.18
N ARG A 195 -6.54 -4.37 0.90
CA ARG A 195 -6.45 -3.49 2.08
C ARG A 195 -6.66 -4.18 3.41
N GLU A 196 -6.93 -5.47 3.41
CA GLU A 196 -7.08 -6.27 4.62
C GLU A 196 -6.71 -7.73 4.38
N CYS A 197 -6.26 -8.40 5.44
CA CYS A 197 -5.96 -9.82 5.41
C CYS A 197 -6.18 -10.46 6.77
N SER A 198 -6.16 -11.79 6.80
CA SER A 198 -6.03 -12.61 8.00
C SER A 198 -4.97 -13.68 7.78
N GLY A 199 -4.19 -13.96 8.83
CA GLY A 199 -3.04 -14.84 8.73
C GLY A 199 -2.46 -15.21 10.09
N ILE A 200 -1.25 -15.74 10.08
CA ILE A 200 -0.53 -16.18 11.27
C ILE A 200 0.76 -15.37 11.39
N VAL A 201 1.06 -14.88 12.59
CA VAL A 201 2.35 -14.23 12.87
C VAL A 201 3.48 -15.25 12.78
N VAL A 202 4.48 -15.00 11.94
CA VAL A 202 5.63 -15.89 11.76
C VAL A 202 6.94 -15.29 12.25
N ASP A 203 7.01 -13.97 12.42
CA ASP A 203 8.15 -13.29 13.04
C ASP A 203 7.72 -11.91 13.59
N VAL A 204 8.43 -11.39 14.58
CA VAL A 204 8.13 -10.11 15.25
C VAL A 204 9.38 -9.27 15.46
N GLY A 205 9.24 -7.95 15.28
CA GLY A 205 10.27 -6.99 15.60
C GLY A 205 10.50 -6.85 17.12
N LYS A 206 11.69 -6.37 17.50
CA LYS A 206 12.14 -6.28 18.90
C LYS A 206 11.28 -5.40 19.82
N SER A 207 10.45 -4.53 19.26
CA SER A 207 9.59 -3.59 20.00
C SER A 207 8.11 -4.01 19.99
N VAL A 208 7.78 -5.14 19.37
CA VAL A 208 6.42 -5.74 19.42
C VAL A 208 6.20 -6.29 20.82
N THR A 209 5.01 -6.06 21.39
CA THR A 209 4.74 -6.41 22.80
C THR A 209 3.40 -7.11 23.03
N ALA A 210 2.46 -6.97 22.10
CA ALA A 210 1.09 -7.50 22.22
C ALA A 210 0.82 -8.69 21.28
N LEU A 211 1.77 -9.03 20.41
CA LEU A 211 1.67 -10.14 19.46
C LEU A 211 2.93 -11.02 19.53
N GLU A 212 2.73 -12.31 19.35
CA GLU A 212 3.82 -13.30 19.32
C GLU A 212 3.70 -14.25 18.13
N VAL A 213 4.80 -14.95 17.84
CA VAL A 213 4.83 -15.96 16.76
C VAL A 213 3.81 -17.06 17.05
N GLY A 214 2.98 -17.37 16.05
CA GLY A 214 1.88 -18.33 16.16
C GLY A 214 0.51 -17.70 16.35
N ASP A 215 0.43 -16.41 16.71
CA ASP A 215 -0.86 -15.72 16.84
C ASP A 215 -1.63 -15.69 15.51
N GLU A 216 -2.91 -16.06 15.57
CA GLU A 216 -3.85 -15.86 14.46
C GLU A 216 -4.35 -14.41 14.49
N VAL A 217 -4.08 -13.68 13.40
CA VAL A 217 -4.31 -12.24 13.33
C VAL A 217 -5.16 -11.84 12.13
N TRP A 218 -5.74 -10.66 12.22
CA TRP A 218 -6.31 -9.92 11.10
C TRP A 218 -5.71 -8.51 11.06
N ALA A 219 -5.60 -7.95 9.88
CA ALA A 219 -4.88 -6.70 9.67
C ALA A 219 -5.51 -5.88 8.56
N TYR A 220 -5.28 -4.57 8.61
CA TYR A 220 -5.62 -3.65 7.52
C TYR A 220 -4.41 -2.83 7.11
N ALA A 221 -4.40 -2.37 5.85
CA ALA A 221 -3.38 -1.46 5.34
C ALA A 221 -4.03 -0.17 4.82
N PRO A 222 -3.53 1.01 5.22
CA PRO A 222 -3.95 2.27 4.63
C PRO A 222 -3.47 2.36 3.18
N ILE A 223 -4.16 3.14 2.34
CA ILE A 223 -3.96 3.13 0.87
C ILE A 223 -2.52 3.42 0.42
N TRP A 224 -1.73 4.16 1.20
CA TRP A 224 -0.35 4.52 0.87
C TRP A 224 0.66 3.40 1.16
N ARG A 225 0.28 2.38 1.95
CA ARG A 225 1.12 1.20 2.21
C ARG A 225 0.92 0.15 1.12
N VAL A 226 1.91 -0.73 1.00
CA VAL A 226 1.89 -1.89 0.10
C VAL A 226 0.63 -2.75 0.34
N GLY A 227 0.14 -3.37 -0.73
CA GLY A 227 -0.89 -4.42 -0.76
C GLY A 227 -0.79 -5.49 0.32
N LEU A 228 -1.94 -6.03 0.73
CA LEU A 228 -2.01 -7.21 1.61
C LEU A 228 -2.38 -8.51 0.87
N LEU A 229 -2.66 -8.46 -0.43
CA LEU A 229 -2.80 -9.64 -1.29
C LEU A 229 -1.41 -10.20 -1.65
N ALA A 230 -0.70 -10.73 -0.67
CA ALA A 230 0.58 -11.42 -0.84
C ALA A 230 0.68 -12.58 0.15
N GLU A 231 1.48 -13.62 -0.17
CA GLU A 231 1.69 -14.76 0.73
C GLU A 231 2.27 -14.34 2.10
N TYR A 232 3.10 -13.30 2.11
CA TYR A 232 3.69 -12.73 3.32
C TYR A 232 3.65 -11.22 3.28
N VAL A 233 3.30 -10.62 4.43
CA VAL A 233 3.19 -9.16 4.57
C VAL A 233 3.86 -8.70 5.86
N VAL A 234 4.47 -7.51 5.83
CA VAL A 234 5.04 -6.86 7.03
C VAL A 234 4.26 -5.59 7.32
N LEU A 235 3.79 -5.47 8.55
CA LEU A 235 3.02 -4.32 9.02
C LEU A 235 3.46 -3.93 10.44
N PRO A 236 3.44 -2.64 10.80
CA PRO A 236 3.55 -2.25 12.20
C PRO A 236 2.43 -2.89 13.03
N GLU A 237 2.74 -3.29 14.26
CA GLU A 237 1.85 -3.92 15.23
C GLU A 237 0.54 -3.13 15.43
N ALA A 238 0.57 -1.81 15.26
CA ALA A 238 -0.61 -0.95 15.39
C ALA A 238 -1.68 -1.15 14.29
N TYR A 239 -1.38 -1.89 13.23
CA TYR A 239 -2.32 -2.25 12.16
C TYR A 239 -2.86 -3.69 12.29
N VAL A 240 -2.43 -4.41 13.32
CA VAL A 240 -2.64 -5.85 13.49
C VAL A 240 -3.28 -6.10 14.84
N ALA A 241 -4.33 -6.92 14.84
CA ALA A 241 -4.98 -7.43 16.04
C ALA A 241 -5.16 -8.94 15.94
N LYS A 242 -5.37 -9.63 17.06
CA LYS A 242 -5.79 -11.03 17.01
C LYS A 242 -7.15 -11.12 16.32
N LYS A 243 -7.32 -12.13 15.46
CA LYS A 243 -8.62 -12.36 14.81
C LYS A 243 -9.60 -12.96 15.83
N PRO A 244 -10.93 -12.86 15.60
CA PRO A 244 -11.89 -13.62 16.39
C PRO A 244 -11.61 -15.12 16.31
N GLU A 245 -11.79 -15.83 17.42
CA GLU A 245 -11.64 -17.29 17.48
C GLU A 245 -12.75 -18.00 16.70
N LEU A 246 -13.97 -17.43 16.72
CA LEU A 246 -15.14 -18.04 16.10
C LEU A 246 -15.06 -18.13 14.57
N TRP A 247 -14.27 -17.26 13.94
CA TRP A 247 -14.21 -17.13 12.49
C TRP A 247 -12.98 -17.79 11.88
N SER A 248 -13.20 -18.39 10.72
CA SER A 248 -12.12 -18.81 9.83
C SER A 248 -11.32 -17.60 9.34
N HIS A 249 -10.09 -17.83 8.86
CA HIS A 249 -9.30 -16.77 8.22
C HIS A 249 -10.03 -16.13 7.03
N MET A 250 -10.82 -16.89 6.28
CA MET A 250 -11.58 -16.38 5.14
C MET A 250 -12.64 -15.36 5.57
N GLU A 251 -13.37 -15.65 6.65
CA GLU A 251 -14.37 -14.74 7.20
C GLU A 251 -13.71 -13.53 7.85
N ALA A 252 -12.66 -13.74 8.65
CA ALA A 252 -11.91 -12.68 9.31
C ALA A 252 -11.23 -11.73 8.33
N ALA A 253 -10.77 -12.22 7.17
CA ALA A 253 -10.12 -11.39 6.16
C ALA A 253 -11.04 -10.35 5.51
N CYS A 254 -12.36 -10.42 5.70
CA CYS A 254 -13.36 -9.53 5.10
C CYS A 254 -13.76 -8.32 5.97
N PHE A 255 -13.10 -8.12 7.11
CA PHE A 255 -13.51 -7.15 8.13
C PHE A 255 -12.57 -5.97 8.37
N PRO A 256 -11.25 -6.14 8.58
CA PRO A 256 -10.43 -5.13 9.23
C PRO A 256 -10.54 -3.71 8.66
N TYR A 257 -10.41 -3.56 7.35
CA TYR A 257 -10.51 -2.29 6.65
C TYR A 257 -11.93 -1.71 6.68
N SER A 258 -12.94 -2.57 6.50
CA SER A 258 -14.35 -2.18 6.62
C SER A 258 -14.71 -1.74 8.04
N VAL A 259 -14.22 -2.43 9.05
CA VAL A 259 -14.46 -2.14 10.47
C VAL A 259 -13.92 -0.78 10.83
N ILE A 260 -12.66 -0.49 10.52
CA ILE A 260 -12.08 0.83 10.82
C ILE A 260 -12.85 1.94 10.11
N SER A 261 -13.20 1.74 8.83
CA SER A 261 -13.91 2.74 8.02
C SER A 261 -15.33 3.01 8.54
N VAL A 262 -16.10 1.95 8.80
CA VAL A 262 -17.48 2.06 9.30
C VAL A 262 -17.49 2.59 10.73
N TRP A 263 -16.64 2.08 11.60
CA TRP A 263 -16.59 2.50 13.00
C TRP A 263 -16.22 3.97 13.15
N ASP A 264 -15.18 4.45 12.45
CA ASP A 264 -14.84 5.88 12.49
C ASP A 264 -15.98 6.75 11.97
N THR A 265 -16.66 6.30 10.91
CA THR A 265 -17.80 7.04 10.36
C THR A 265 -18.96 7.12 11.34
N LEU A 266 -19.34 6.02 11.99
CA LEU A 266 -20.40 6.00 12.97
C LEU A 266 -20.06 6.85 14.20
N VAL A 267 -18.87 6.66 14.79
CA VAL A 267 -18.51 7.32 16.05
C VAL A 267 -18.05 8.75 15.83
N SER A 268 -17.06 8.97 14.97
CA SER A 268 -16.38 10.27 14.86
C SER A 268 -17.19 11.30 14.06
N GLN A 269 -18.07 10.84 13.16
CA GLN A 269 -18.78 11.76 12.26
C GLN A 269 -20.27 11.72 12.46
N ALA A 270 -20.89 10.53 12.54
CA ALA A 270 -22.32 10.42 12.82
C ALA A 270 -22.65 10.73 14.29
N ASN A 271 -21.63 10.72 15.16
CA ASN A 271 -21.80 10.83 16.61
C ASN A 271 -22.75 9.77 17.16
N LEU A 272 -22.75 8.59 16.53
CA LEU A 272 -23.46 7.40 16.96
C LEU A 272 -22.51 6.63 17.87
N GLN A 273 -22.74 6.74 19.16
CA GLN A 273 -21.98 6.04 20.19
C GLN A 273 -22.75 4.80 20.64
N ILE A 274 -22.05 3.85 21.26
CA ILE A 274 -22.59 2.56 21.69
C ILE A 274 -23.84 2.72 22.56
N ASP A 275 -23.81 3.65 23.52
CA ASP A 275 -24.93 3.92 24.42
C ASP A 275 -25.85 5.04 23.93
N GLY A 276 -25.51 5.66 22.80
CA GLY A 276 -26.17 6.87 22.28
C GLY A 276 -27.14 6.62 21.12
N CYS A 277 -27.31 5.37 20.69
CA CYS A 277 -28.15 5.05 19.54
C CYS A 277 -29.61 4.76 19.91
N GLN A 278 -29.95 4.63 21.20
CA GLN A 278 -31.31 4.30 21.62
C GLN A 278 -32.31 5.37 21.15
N GLY A 279 -33.29 4.94 20.36
CA GLY A 279 -34.32 5.83 19.79
C GLY A 279 -33.86 6.67 18.59
N ALA A 280 -32.58 6.61 18.20
CA ALA A 280 -32.10 7.25 16.98
C ALA A 280 -32.68 6.54 15.74
N LYS A 281 -33.14 7.32 14.76
CA LYS A 281 -33.62 6.84 13.46
C LYS A 281 -32.52 7.04 12.42
N ILE A 282 -31.97 5.94 11.91
CA ILE A 282 -30.88 5.94 10.94
C ILE A 282 -31.36 5.34 9.62
N LEU A 283 -31.11 6.04 8.53
CA LEU A 283 -31.29 5.52 7.18
C LEU A 283 -29.95 5.02 6.62
N VAL A 284 -29.89 3.80 6.10
CA VAL A 284 -28.72 3.23 5.42
C VAL A 284 -29.04 3.04 3.93
N HIS A 285 -28.24 3.68 3.06
CA HIS A 285 -28.46 3.68 1.62
C HIS A 285 -27.19 3.45 0.78
N PRO A 286 -27.16 2.43 -0.09
CA PRO A 286 -27.91 1.17 0.03
C PRO A 286 -27.51 0.38 1.29
N GLY A 287 -28.42 -0.45 1.80
CA GLY A 287 -28.20 -1.28 2.99
C GLY A 287 -27.47 -2.59 2.71
N ASP A 288 -27.50 -3.06 1.47
CA ASP A 288 -26.95 -4.36 1.04
C ASP A 288 -25.49 -4.31 0.58
N THR A 289 -24.83 -3.17 0.70
CA THR A 289 -23.38 -3.07 0.51
C THR A 289 -22.64 -3.63 1.71
N VAL A 290 -21.36 -3.98 1.55
CA VAL A 290 -20.48 -4.42 2.64
C VAL A 290 -20.52 -3.46 3.84
N TRP A 291 -20.37 -2.16 3.59
CA TRP A 291 -20.40 -1.15 4.66
C TRP A 291 -21.80 -0.95 5.23
N GLY A 292 -22.85 -1.11 4.40
CA GLY A 292 -24.23 -1.11 4.86
C GLY A 292 -24.51 -2.26 5.82
N LEU A 293 -24.20 -3.48 5.42
CA LEU A 293 -24.37 -4.69 6.23
C LEU A 293 -23.62 -4.60 7.57
N LEU A 294 -22.39 -4.08 7.57
CA LEU A 294 -21.63 -3.87 8.80
C LEU A 294 -22.22 -2.76 9.68
N ALA A 295 -22.57 -1.62 9.08
CA ALA A 295 -23.15 -0.50 9.82
C ALA A 295 -24.49 -0.88 10.46
N ILE A 296 -25.35 -1.58 9.72
CA ILE A 296 -26.64 -2.09 10.21
C ILE A 296 -26.42 -2.95 11.46
N GLN A 297 -25.52 -3.93 11.39
CA GLN A 297 -25.25 -4.81 12.52
C GLN A 297 -24.76 -4.06 13.76
N LEU A 298 -23.81 -3.13 13.60
CA LEU A 298 -23.30 -2.31 14.71
C LEU A 298 -24.39 -1.41 15.29
N ILE A 299 -25.17 -0.72 14.46
CA ILE A 299 -26.23 0.18 14.91
C ILE A 299 -27.34 -0.58 15.63
N LYS A 300 -27.73 -1.76 15.11
CA LYS A 300 -28.71 -2.62 15.78
C LYS A 300 -28.19 -3.12 17.13
N LEU A 301 -26.92 -3.52 17.21
CA LEU A 301 -26.27 -3.88 18.47
C LEU A 301 -26.28 -2.72 19.48
N TRP A 302 -26.17 -1.47 19.02
CA TRP A 302 -26.22 -0.27 19.84
C TRP A 302 -27.66 0.21 20.14
N GLY A 303 -28.69 -0.54 19.73
CA GLY A 303 -30.09 -0.22 20.01
C GLY A 303 -30.73 0.83 19.08
N GLY A 304 -30.10 1.12 17.94
CA GLY A 304 -30.64 2.05 16.94
C GLY A 304 -31.82 1.48 16.13
N ASN A 305 -32.68 2.38 15.65
CA ASN A 305 -33.72 2.06 14.68
C ASN A 305 -33.20 2.32 13.27
N VAL A 306 -33.15 1.27 12.46
CA VAL A 306 -32.53 1.24 11.14
C VAL A 306 -33.59 1.05 10.08
N THR A 307 -33.71 2.03 9.20
CA THR A 307 -34.35 1.89 7.89
C THR A 307 -33.25 1.66 6.86
N ALA A 308 -33.40 0.66 6.00
CA ALA A 308 -32.44 0.39 4.94
C ALA A 308 -33.12 0.38 3.58
N THR A 309 -32.42 0.89 2.56
CA THR A 309 -32.86 0.74 1.17
C THR A 309 -32.16 -0.45 0.53
N CYS A 310 -32.85 -1.25 -0.26
CA CYS A 310 -32.28 -2.50 -0.78
C CYS A 310 -32.96 -2.95 -2.06
N ALA A 311 -32.16 -3.27 -3.08
CA ALA A 311 -32.70 -3.91 -4.28
C ALA A 311 -33.14 -5.35 -3.97
N SER A 312 -34.15 -5.82 -4.71
CA SER A 312 -34.91 -7.06 -4.45
C SER A 312 -34.12 -8.32 -4.04
N PRO A 313 -32.94 -8.69 -4.60
CA PRO A 313 -32.35 -9.99 -4.27
C PRO A 313 -31.85 -10.09 -2.81
N HIS A 314 -31.57 -8.98 -2.12
CA HIS A 314 -30.89 -8.99 -0.82
C HIS A 314 -31.78 -8.67 0.38
N VAL A 315 -33.08 -8.45 0.16
CA VAL A 315 -34.05 -8.10 1.22
C VAL A 315 -34.06 -9.13 2.35
N GLN A 316 -33.89 -10.42 2.04
CA GLN A 316 -33.88 -11.48 3.05
C GLN A 316 -32.69 -11.34 4.02
N VAL A 317 -31.52 -10.93 3.53
CA VAL A 317 -30.33 -10.71 4.38
C VAL A 317 -30.59 -9.57 5.35
N LEU A 318 -31.16 -8.46 4.88
CA LEU A 318 -31.50 -7.34 5.75
C LEU A 318 -32.53 -7.68 6.82
N LYS A 319 -33.50 -8.56 6.52
CA LYS A 319 -34.44 -9.09 7.52
C LYS A 319 -33.73 -9.91 8.59
N LEU A 320 -32.75 -10.75 8.21
CA LEU A 320 -31.95 -11.52 9.15
C LEU A 320 -31.07 -10.63 10.04
N LEU A 321 -30.69 -9.45 9.55
CA LEU A 321 -29.99 -8.42 10.34
C LEU A 321 -30.93 -7.56 11.21
N LEU A 322 -32.21 -7.91 11.30
CA LEU A 322 -33.21 -7.24 12.14
C LEU A 322 -33.37 -5.74 11.80
N VAL A 323 -33.22 -5.38 10.54
CA VAL A 323 -33.57 -4.05 10.04
C VAL A 323 -35.06 -3.77 10.32
N ASP A 324 -35.36 -2.61 10.90
CA ASP A 324 -36.72 -2.26 11.33
C ASP A 324 -37.64 -2.00 10.14
N GLU A 325 -37.09 -1.46 9.05
CA GLU A 325 -37.82 -1.23 7.81
C GLU A 325 -36.92 -1.32 6.58
N ILE A 326 -37.41 -2.00 5.54
CA ILE A 326 -36.72 -2.14 4.26
C ILE A 326 -37.54 -1.46 3.18
N ILE A 327 -36.89 -0.59 2.40
CA ILE A 327 -37.53 0.20 1.35
C ILE A 327 -36.92 -0.18 0.00
N SER A 328 -37.77 -0.44 -0.99
CA SER A 328 -37.30 -0.66 -2.35
C SER A 328 -36.74 0.65 -2.93
N PRO A 329 -35.59 0.65 -3.61
CA PRO A 329 -35.05 1.82 -4.31
C PRO A 329 -36.01 2.41 -5.35
N THR A 330 -36.93 1.60 -5.88
CA THR A 330 -37.95 2.00 -6.86
C THR A 330 -39.17 2.64 -6.19
N ASP A 331 -39.41 2.36 -4.90
CA ASP A 331 -40.48 3.00 -4.15
C ASP A 331 -40.09 4.48 -3.93
N ASN A 332 -40.92 5.37 -4.47
CA ASN A 332 -40.61 6.79 -4.58
C ASN A 332 -40.15 7.40 -3.25
N VAL A 333 -39.09 8.21 -3.31
CA VAL A 333 -38.60 9.15 -2.27
C VAL A 333 -39.73 9.95 -1.58
N LEU A 334 -40.89 10.09 -2.23
CA LEU A 334 -42.10 10.66 -1.65
C LEU A 334 -42.57 9.95 -0.37
N HIS A 335 -42.40 8.62 -0.27
CA HIS A 335 -42.80 7.85 0.92
C HIS A 335 -41.87 8.12 2.11
N LEU A 336 -40.56 8.22 1.85
CA LEU A 336 -39.56 8.67 2.82
C LEU A 336 -39.83 10.11 3.28
N ARG A 337 -40.23 11.00 2.37
CA ARG A 337 -40.51 12.43 2.63
C ARG A 337 -41.72 12.70 3.51
N THR A 338 -42.79 11.91 3.37
CA THR A 338 -44.09 12.23 3.98
C THR A 338 -44.28 11.68 5.38
N SER A 339 -43.38 10.80 5.86
CA SER A 339 -43.64 10.02 7.07
C SER A 339 -42.52 9.99 8.11
N ARG A 340 -41.25 10.32 7.78
CA ARG A 340 -40.12 10.11 8.71
C ARG A 340 -39.01 11.15 8.60
N HIS A 341 -38.61 11.68 9.76
CA HIS A 341 -37.36 12.43 9.92
C HIS A 341 -36.29 11.49 10.48
N PHE A 342 -35.14 11.39 9.80
CA PHE A 342 -33.96 10.62 10.23
C PHE A 342 -32.94 11.50 10.93
N ASN A 343 -32.34 11.02 12.02
CA ASN A 343 -31.26 11.72 12.70
C ASN A 343 -29.98 11.70 11.84
N VAL A 344 -29.71 10.56 11.20
CA VAL A 344 -28.54 10.32 10.36
C VAL A 344 -28.94 9.53 9.11
N ILE A 345 -28.39 9.93 7.96
CA ILE A 345 -28.46 9.19 6.71
C ILE A 345 -27.05 8.79 6.32
N LEU A 346 -26.81 7.47 6.26
CA LEU A 346 -25.54 6.86 5.89
C LEU A 346 -25.57 6.45 4.41
N LEU A 347 -24.69 7.04 3.61
CA LEU A 347 -24.54 6.77 2.18
C LEU A 347 -23.37 5.82 1.94
N THR A 348 -23.68 4.55 1.70
CA THR A 348 -22.70 3.52 1.36
C THR A 348 -22.38 3.49 -0.14
N GLU A 349 -23.16 4.20 -0.95
CA GLU A 349 -22.89 4.53 -2.35
C GLU A 349 -23.40 5.93 -2.67
N ASP A 350 -23.05 6.42 -3.86
CA ASP A 350 -23.51 7.70 -4.35
C ASP A 350 -25.04 7.75 -4.47
N LEU A 351 -25.62 8.88 -4.05
CA LEU A 351 -27.06 9.09 -4.20
C LEU A 351 -27.45 9.12 -5.68
N PRO A 352 -28.55 8.43 -6.06
CA PRO A 352 -29.15 8.60 -7.37
C PRO A 352 -29.44 10.08 -7.65
N ASN A 353 -29.24 10.53 -8.89
CA ASN A 353 -29.49 11.93 -9.27
C ASN A 353 -30.88 12.43 -8.86
N ALA A 354 -31.89 11.54 -8.89
CA ALA A 354 -33.25 11.83 -8.47
C ALA A 354 -33.41 12.19 -6.98
N TRP A 355 -32.44 11.83 -6.13
CA TRP A 355 -32.45 12.02 -4.68
C TRP A 355 -31.60 13.23 -4.23
N ARG A 356 -30.63 13.68 -5.04
CA ARG A 356 -29.64 14.71 -4.64
C ARG A 356 -30.27 15.99 -4.09
N ASN A 357 -31.36 16.46 -4.68
CA ASN A 357 -32.06 17.68 -4.25
C ASN A 357 -33.22 17.42 -3.26
N LYS A 358 -33.41 16.17 -2.84
CA LYS A 358 -34.56 15.74 -2.01
C LYS A 358 -34.14 15.16 -0.67
N VAL A 359 -32.89 14.71 -0.55
CA VAL A 359 -32.37 14.01 0.65
C VAL A 359 -32.22 14.94 1.86
N GLY A 360 -32.03 16.24 1.64
CA GLY A 360 -31.90 17.23 2.73
C GLY A 360 -33.16 17.33 3.60
N ASP A 361 -34.33 17.02 3.03
CA ASP A 361 -35.60 17.00 3.76
C ASP A 361 -35.79 15.72 4.59
N LEU A 362 -35.02 14.67 4.31
CA LEU A 362 -35.19 13.35 4.92
C LEU A 362 -34.51 13.26 6.28
N GLY A 363 -33.43 14.00 6.52
CA GLY A 363 -32.66 13.83 7.75
C GLY A 363 -31.81 15.01 8.15
N SER A 364 -31.47 15.05 9.44
CA SER A 364 -30.71 16.15 10.03
C SER A 364 -29.24 16.14 9.59
N ARG A 365 -28.69 14.98 9.19
CA ARG A 365 -27.28 14.79 8.85
C ARG A 365 -27.10 13.73 7.76
N LEU A 366 -26.34 14.05 6.72
CA LEU A 366 -25.99 13.15 5.61
C LEU A 366 -24.50 12.84 5.66
N ILE A 367 -24.14 11.56 5.64
CA ILE A 367 -22.74 11.11 5.83
C ILE A 367 -22.40 10.03 4.82
N ALA A 368 -21.32 10.22 4.07
CA ALA A 368 -20.83 9.24 3.09
C ALA A 368 -19.82 8.27 3.72
N LEU A 369 -20.13 6.98 3.66
CA LEU A 369 -19.28 5.85 4.05
C LEU A 369 -18.32 5.41 2.94
N HIS A 370 -18.58 5.81 1.69
CA HIS A 370 -17.82 5.39 0.53
C HIS A 370 -16.81 6.43 0.04
N PRO A 371 -15.68 5.98 -0.55
CA PRO A 371 -14.78 6.86 -1.24
C PRO A 371 -15.42 7.35 -2.55
N PRO A 372 -15.25 8.63 -2.91
CA PRO A 372 -15.76 9.22 -4.12
C PRO A 372 -14.97 8.68 -5.30
N HIS A 373 -15.64 8.73 -6.45
CA HIS A 373 -15.06 8.38 -7.73
C HIS A 373 -13.85 9.23 -8.14
N SER A 374 -13.67 10.42 -7.54
CA SER A 374 -12.50 11.29 -7.77
C SER A 374 -11.64 11.38 -6.51
N PRO A 375 -10.32 11.15 -6.62
CA PRO A 375 -9.41 11.29 -5.49
C PRO A 375 -9.44 12.74 -4.95
N GLN A 376 -10.03 12.94 -3.77
CA GLN A 376 -9.97 14.24 -3.08
C GLN A 376 -8.78 14.27 -2.12
N PRO A 377 -8.19 15.45 -1.86
CA PRO A 377 -7.24 15.59 -0.76
C PRO A 377 -7.89 15.21 0.58
N PRO A 378 -7.10 14.75 1.58
CA PRO A 378 -7.60 14.48 2.92
C PRO A 378 -8.35 15.70 3.47
N SER A 379 -9.62 15.53 3.82
CA SER A 379 -10.55 16.62 4.11
C SER A 379 -11.36 16.34 5.39
N PRO A 380 -11.57 17.34 6.27
CA PRO A 380 -12.44 17.24 7.44
C PRO A 380 -13.89 16.79 7.16
N LEU A 381 -14.38 17.06 5.95
CA LEU A 381 -15.75 16.81 5.53
C LEU A 381 -15.93 15.43 4.90
N PHE A 382 -14.83 14.74 4.58
CA PHE A 382 -14.83 13.50 3.81
C PHE A 382 -14.18 12.35 4.61
N PRO A 383 -14.98 11.48 5.22
CA PRO A 383 -14.59 10.41 6.16
C PRO A 383 -13.48 9.48 5.70
N TRP A 384 -13.69 8.90 4.53
CA TRP A 384 -12.79 8.01 3.81
C TRP A 384 -11.49 8.73 3.35
N SER A 385 -11.52 10.07 3.28
CA SER A 385 -10.35 10.91 2.98
C SER A 385 -9.60 11.32 4.25
N ARG A 386 -10.28 11.36 5.40
CA ARG A 386 -9.67 11.31 6.73
C ARG A 386 -9.13 9.91 6.94
N GLN A 387 -8.04 9.63 6.26
CA GLN A 387 -7.29 8.44 6.55
C GLN A 387 -6.78 8.56 7.98
N PRO A 388 -6.81 7.48 8.78
CA PRO A 388 -6.41 7.53 10.17
C PRO A 388 -5.06 8.22 10.24
N SER A 389 -5.05 9.39 10.88
CA SER A 389 -3.88 10.25 10.92
C SER A 389 -2.67 9.42 11.31
N LEU A 390 -1.50 9.67 10.72
CA LEU A 390 -0.24 9.02 11.07
C LEU A 390 0.16 9.19 12.55
N SER A 391 -0.61 9.92 13.35
CA SER A 391 -0.37 9.99 14.78
C SER A 391 -0.50 8.59 15.39
N LYS A 392 0.54 8.19 16.14
CA LYS A 392 0.59 6.91 16.86
C LYS A 392 -0.68 6.65 17.66
N MET A 393 -1.25 7.69 18.27
CA MET A 393 -2.50 7.65 19.02
C MET A 393 -3.71 7.16 18.20
N GLN A 394 -3.84 7.59 16.94
CA GLN A 394 -4.95 7.14 16.10
C GLN A 394 -4.77 5.68 15.67
N LEU A 395 -3.53 5.24 15.44
CA LEU A 395 -3.25 3.84 15.11
C LEU A 395 -3.54 2.92 16.30
N GLU A 396 -3.12 3.30 17.51
CA GLU A 396 -3.45 2.59 18.74
C GLU A 396 -4.98 2.54 18.97
N LYS A 397 -5.69 3.63 18.68
CA LYS A 397 -7.17 3.66 18.70
C LYS A 397 -7.76 2.65 17.71
N ASN A 398 -7.23 2.58 16.50
CA ASN A 398 -7.73 1.66 15.47
C ASN A 398 -7.49 0.19 15.84
N LYS A 399 -6.31 -0.15 16.37
CA LYS A 399 -6.04 -1.49 16.90
C LYS A 399 -7.08 -1.91 17.95
N ARG A 400 -7.37 -1.02 18.90
CA ARG A 400 -8.40 -1.27 19.94
C ARG A 400 -9.81 -1.45 19.37
N ILE A 401 -10.13 -0.79 18.25
CA ILE A 401 -11.41 -1.00 17.56
C ILE A 401 -11.47 -2.42 16.99
N LEU A 402 -10.40 -2.91 16.36
CA LEU A 402 -10.34 -4.29 15.86
C LEU A 402 -10.49 -5.29 17.01
N GLU A 403 -9.75 -5.11 18.11
CA GLU A 403 -9.85 -5.97 19.30
C GLU A 403 -11.28 -5.99 19.88
N LYS A 404 -11.91 -4.81 19.97
CA LYS A 404 -13.30 -4.71 20.43
C LYS A 404 -14.27 -5.43 19.50
N VAL A 405 -14.11 -5.29 18.18
CA VAL A 405 -14.96 -5.97 17.22
C VAL A 405 -14.70 -7.48 17.20
N ALA A 406 -13.47 -7.93 17.45
CA ALA A 406 -13.17 -9.35 17.62
C ALA A 406 -13.99 -9.95 18.77
N ASN A 407 -14.02 -9.27 19.92
CA ASN A 407 -14.80 -9.74 21.07
C ASN A 407 -16.31 -9.78 20.76
N ILE A 408 -16.85 -8.77 20.07
CA ILE A 408 -18.26 -8.75 19.65
C ILE A 408 -18.59 -9.93 18.72
N VAL A 409 -17.64 -10.31 17.85
CA VAL A 409 -17.76 -11.49 16.98
C VAL A 409 -17.78 -12.77 17.81
N ASP A 410 -16.86 -12.93 18.75
CA ASP A 410 -16.75 -14.12 19.59
C ASP A 410 -17.95 -14.27 20.54
N GLU A 411 -18.60 -13.17 20.91
CA GLU A 411 -19.90 -13.15 21.61
C GLU A 411 -21.09 -13.53 20.70
N GLY A 412 -20.87 -13.70 19.39
CA GLY A 412 -21.88 -14.11 18.41
C GLY A 412 -22.80 -12.99 17.93
N HIS A 413 -22.43 -11.72 18.16
CA HIS A 413 -23.24 -10.56 17.82
C HIS A 413 -23.08 -10.05 16.38
N LEU A 414 -22.01 -10.45 15.70
CA LEU A 414 -21.77 -10.11 14.29
C LEU A 414 -21.74 -11.35 13.41
N ARG A 415 -22.20 -11.18 12.18
CA ARG A 415 -22.19 -12.18 11.10
C ARG A 415 -21.09 -11.87 10.09
N PRO A 416 -20.40 -12.88 9.55
CA PRO A 416 -19.41 -12.71 8.51
C PRO A 416 -19.95 -11.94 7.29
N LEU A 417 -19.05 -11.25 6.60
CA LEU A 417 -19.31 -10.54 5.34
C LEU A 417 -18.73 -11.30 4.14
N LEU A 418 -18.41 -12.58 4.27
CA LEU A 418 -17.86 -13.38 3.17
C LEU A 418 -18.98 -13.73 2.17
N HIS A 419 -18.82 -13.28 0.92
CA HIS A 419 -19.69 -13.63 -0.20
C HIS A 419 -19.25 -14.93 -0.86
N GLN A 420 -17.98 -14.97 -1.27
CA GLN A 420 -17.40 -16.05 -2.03
C GLN A 420 -15.89 -16.10 -1.84
N SER A 421 -15.33 -17.31 -1.93
CA SER A 421 -13.90 -17.57 -1.82
C SER A 421 -13.30 -18.03 -3.14
N PHE A 422 -12.08 -17.57 -3.43
CA PHE A 422 -11.27 -18.00 -4.56
C PHE A 422 -9.91 -18.52 -4.09
N SER A 423 -9.30 -19.40 -4.87
CA SER A 423 -7.88 -19.71 -4.70
C SER A 423 -7.02 -18.57 -5.22
N LEU A 424 -5.76 -18.48 -4.79
CA LEU A 424 -4.80 -17.55 -5.38
C LEU A 424 -4.69 -17.68 -6.91
N MET A 425 -4.80 -18.89 -7.45
CA MET A 425 -4.72 -19.13 -8.90
C MET A 425 -5.89 -18.51 -9.67
N ASP A 426 -7.02 -18.29 -9.00
CA ASP A 426 -8.22 -17.70 -9.56
C ASP A 426 -8.36 -16.20 -9.20
N ALA A 427 -7.27 -15.56 -8.74
CA ALA A 427 -7.30 -14.16 -8.29
C ALA A 427 -7.82 -13.20 -9.36
N GLU A 428 -7.44 -13.38 -10.63
CA GLU A 428 -7.92 -12.55 -11.74
C GLU A 428 -9.44 -12.66 -11.91
N LEU A 429 -9.96 -13.90 -11.85
CA LEU A 429 -11.40 -14.16 -11.89
C LEU A 429 -12.11 -13.54 -10.67
N ALA A 430 -11.50 -13.59 -9.48
CA ALA A 430 -12.04 -12.97 -8.27
C ALA A 430 -12.21 -11.45 -8.41
N PHE A 431 -11.26 -10.78 -9.07
CA PHE A 431 -11.34 -9.35 -9.40
C PHE A 431 -12.41 -9.04 -10.45
N GLN A 432 -12.51 -9.86 -11.50
CA GLN A 432 -13.57 -9.72 -12.50
C GLN A 432 -14.95 -9.91 -11.88
N GLN A 433 -15.10 -10.90 -11.01
CA GLN A 433 -16.35 -11.14 -10.31
C GLN A 433 -16.69 -9.99 -9.36
N SER A 434 -15.71 -9.37 -8.68
CA SER A 434 -15.89 -8.18 -7.83
C SER A 434 -16.57 -6.99 -8.54
N LEU A 435 -16.60 -6.94 -9.88
CA LEU A 435 -17.36 -5.94 -10.65
C LEU A 435 -18.84 -6.31 -10.85
N ALA A 436 -19.16 -7.60 -10.86
CA ALA A 436 -20.51 -8.08 -11.12
C ALA A 436 -21.44 -7.77 -9.93
N ARG A 437 -22.64 -7.29 -10.22
CA ARG A 437 -23.75 -7.17 -9.24
C ARG A 437 -24.87 -8.14 -9.60
N PRO A 438 -25.59 -8.70 -8.62
CA PRO A 438 -25.57 -8.34 -7.19
C PRO A 438 -24.65 -9.23 -6.33
N GLN A 439 -23.95 -8.63 -5.36
CA GLN A 439 -23.10 -9.34 -4.37
C GLN A 439 -23.55 -9.02 -2.95
N ILE A 440 -23.45 -9.99 -2.04
CA ILE A 440 -23.72 -9.83 -0.61
C ILE A 440 -22.43 -10.08 0.16
N GLY A 441 -21.76 -9.01 0.58
CA GLY A 441 -20.48 -9.10 1.27
C GLY A 441 -19.28 -8.93 0.33
N LYS A 442 -18.14 -9.52 0.69
CA LYS A 442 -16.85 -9.41 0.01
C LYS A 442 -16.41 -10.73 -0.59
N ILE A 443 -15.65 -10.63 -1.67
CA ILE A 443 -14.88 -11.74 -2.21
C ILE A 443 -13.54 -11.82 -1.49
N ALA A 444 -13.12 -13.03 -1.13
CA ALA A 444 -11.83 -13.28 -0.51
C ALA A 444 -11.00 -14.31 -1.27
N ILE A 445 -9.69 -14.10 -1.28
CA ILE A 445 -8.69 -14.95 -1.90
C ILE A 445 -7.97 -15.73 -0.80
N GLN A 446 -7.96 -17.05 -0.93
CA GLN A 446 -7.27 -17.97 -0.06
C GLN A 446 -5.83 -18.18 -0.52
N PHE A 447 -4.90 -18.05 0.41
CA PHE A 447 -3.49 -18.35 0.19
C PHE A 447 -3.20 -19.76 0.70
N THR A 448 -2.74 -20.62 -0.20
CA THR A 448 -2.29 -21.97 0.15
C THR A 448 -0.80 -21.94 0.44
N HIS A 449 -0.40 -22.67 1.48
CA HIS A 449 0.97 -22.66 1.94
C HIS A 449 1.90 -23.32 0.91
N ARG A 450 2.77 -22.52 0.29
CA ARG A 450 3.99 -23.06 -0.32
C ARG A 450 5.05 -23.23 0.76
N PRO A 451 5.61 -24.44 0.95
CA PRO A 451 6.79 -24.57 1.80
C PRO A 451 7.92 -23.71 1.21
N LEU A 452 8.38 -22.72 1.98
CA LEU A 452 9.60 -21.98 1.65
C LEU A 452 10.73 -23.01 1.49
N SER A 453 11.51 -22.90 0.40
CA SER A 453 12.55 -23.90 0.16
C SER A 453 13.52 -23.95 1.36
N PRO A 454 14.03 -25.14 1.73
CA PRO A 454 14.90 -25.31 2.90
C PRO A 454 16.22 -24.52 2.84
N PHE A 455 16.55 -23.93 1.68
CA PHE A 455 17.66 -22.97 1.55
C PHE A 455 17.41 -21.65 2.29
N PHE A 456 16.15 -21.30 2.55
CA PHE A 456 15.77 -20.04 3.19
C PHE A 456 15.57 -20.16 4.70
N THR A 457 15.24 -21.33 5.22
CA THR A 457 14.93 -21.54 6.64
C THR A 457 16.11 -21.31 7.58
N GLY A 458 17.35 -21.27 7.07
CA GLY A 458 18.55 -21.04 7.88
C GLY A 458 18.88 -19.57 8.16
N ALA A 459 18.23 -18.62 7.48
CA ALA A 459 18.43 -17.18 7.73
C ALA A 459 17.40 -16.58 8.71
N TRP A 460 16.37 -17.34 9.07
CA TRP A 460 15.20 -16.91 9.84
C TRP A 460 15.02 -17.68 11.16
N ARG A 461 16.01 -18.48 11.56
CA ARG A 461 16.06 -19.15 12.88
C ARG A 461 17.11 -18.50 13.77
#